data_AF-A0A1I7BXN4-F1
#
_entry.id   AF-A0A1I7BXN4-F1
#
_cell.length_a   1.000
_cell.length_b   1.000
_cell.length_c   1.000
_cell.angle_alpha   90.00
_cell.angle_beta   90.00
_cell.angle_gamma   90.00
#
_symmetry.space_group_name_H-M   'P 1'
#
loop_
_entity.id
_entity.type
_entity.pdbx_description
1 polymer ?
#
loop_
_entity_poly.entity_id
_entity_poly.type
_entity_poly.pdbx_seq_one_letter_code
_entity_poly.pdbx_strand_id
1 'polypeptide(L)'
;MSAGDTVGASKRLRQDARQLADVITRLDSPSSSYSLLGDLLDAQRSIEQALRELAEWHRRTIPGVHFAEHHDESAAGVTTVVEQLDLAGQQAEGLHETLSRAYGGSSVVRWFDEEQESADPPTLP
;
A
#
# COMPACT_ATOMS: atom_id res chain seq x y z
N MET A 1 2.11 -13.75 -18.44
CA MET A 1 1.54 -13.91 -17.08
C MET A 1 0.26 -14.69 -17.20
N SER A 2 0.20 -15.88 -16.61
CA SER A 2 -1.01 -16.69 -16.51
C SER A 2 -1.89 -16.20 -15.35
N ALA A 3 -3.19 -16.49 -15.36
CA ALA A 3 -4.08 -16.24 -14.22
C ALA A 3 -3.56 -16.88 -12.91
N GLY A 4 -2.83 -18.00 -13.02
CA GLY A 4 -2.14 -18.65 -11.90
C GLY A 4 -1.01 -17.79 -11.30
N ASP A 5 -0.32 -17.00 -12.11
CA ASP A 5 0.76 -16.12 -11.67
C ASP A 5 0.23 -14.95 -10.84
N THR A 6 -0.91 -14.37 -11.26
CA THR A 6 -1.58 -13.26 -10.57
C THR A 6 -2.13 -13.68 -9.21
N VAL A 7 -2.78 -14.86 -9.14
CA VAL A 7 -3.28 -15.41 -7.86
C VAL A 7 -2.11 -15.73 -6.92
N GLY A 8 -1.00 -16.26 -7.45
CA GLY A 8 0.22 -16.49 -6.67
C GLY A 8 0.82 -15.20 -6.10
N ALA A 9 0.92 -14.15 -6.92
CA ALA A 9 1.43 -12.84 -6.50
C ALA A 9 0.55 -12.19 -5.42
N SER A 10 -0.78 -12.21 -5.59
CA SER A 10 -1.72 -11.70 -4.59
C SER A 10 -1.62 -12.43 -3.25
N LYS A 11 -1.48 -13.76 -3.26
CA LYS A 11 -1.31 -14.56 -2.04
C LYS A 11 -0.03 -14.21 -1.28
N ARG A 12 1.09 -14.03 -2.00
CA ARG A 12 2.37 -13.63 -1.42
C ARG A 12 2.28 -12.24 -0.81
N LEU A 13 1.80 -11.24 -1.56
CA LEU A 13 1.58 -9.88 -1.04
C LEU A 13 0.79 -9.88 0.27
N ARG A 14 -0.32 -10.65 0.32
CA ARG A 14 -1.13 -10.76 1.54
C ARG A 14 -0.37 -11.40 2.71
N GLN A 15 0.44 -12.41 2.45
CA GLN A 15 1.25 -13.07 3.48
C GLN A 15 2.32 -12.11 4.00
N ASP A 16 3.05 -11.46 3.11
CA ASP A 16 4.14 -10.55 3.44
C ASP A 16 3.62 -9.32 4.20
N ALA A 17 2.48 -8.76 3.79
CA ALA A 17 1.84 -7.65 4.51
C ALA A 17 1.42 -8.03 5.94
N ARG A 18 0.93 -9.27 6.15
CA ARG A 18 0.59 -9.77 7.49
C ARG A 18 1.83 -9.99 8.35
N GLN A 19 2.87 -10.55 7.76
CA GLN A 19 4.14 -10.73 8.44
C GLN A 19 4.75 -9.38 8.82
N LEU A 20 4.71 -8.40 7.93
CA LEU A 20 5.18 -7.05 8.18
C LEU A 20 4.43 -6.41 9.36
N ALA A 21 3.11 -6.51 9.38
CA ALA A 21 2.30 -5.99 10.48
C ALA A 21 2.65 -6.63 11.84
N ASP A 22 2.98 -7.93 11.88
CA ASP A 22 3.46 -8.60 13.12
C ASP A 22 4.86 -8.10 13.51
N VAL A 23 5.80 -8.04 12.56
CA VAL A 23 7.19 -7.66 12.83
C VAL A 23 7.33 -6.21 13.28
N ILE A 24 6.52 -5.29 12.74
CA ILE A 24 6.54 -3.87 13.15
C ILE A 24 6.27 -3.69 14.65
N THR A 25 5.47 -4.57 15.26
CA THR A 25 5.21 -4.52 16.71
C THR A 25 6.41 -4.91 17.57
N ARG A 26 7.47 -5.45 16.96
CA ARG A 26 8.68 -5.98 17.60
C ARG A 26 9.94 -5.34 17.04
N LEU A 27 9.85 -4.07 16.61
CA LEU A 27 11.01 -3.33 16.14
C LEU A 27 11.96 -3.06 17.30
N ASP A 28 13.03 -3.85 17.38
CA ASP A 28 14.04 -3.75 18.45
C ASP A 28 15.05 -2.61 18.21
N SER A 29 15.15 -2.10 16.97
CA SER A 29 16.12 -1.06 16.57
C SER A 29 15.43 0.13 15.92
N PRO A 30 15.40 1.32 16.56
CA PRO A 30 14.71 2.50 16.02
C PRO A 30 15.24 2.94 14.64
N SER A 31 16.53 2.74 14.36
CA SER A 31 17.14 2.98 13.03
C SER A 31 16.53 2.14 11.90
N SER A 32 15.96 0.97 12.20
CA SER A 32 15.28 0.13 11.22
C SER A 32 13.97 0.74 10.72
N SER A 33 13.39 1.69 11.46
CA SER A 33 12.16 2.39 11.06
C SER A 33 12.33 3.18 9.75
N TYR A 34 13.52 3.71 9.49
CA TYR A 34 13.81 4.46 8.27
C TYR A 34 13.78 3.57 7.03
N SER A 35 14.52 2.44 7.06
CA SER A 35 14.53 1.47 5.98
C SER A 35 13.12 0.91 5.72
N LEU A 36 12.40 0.57 6.79
CA LEU A 36 11.02 0.10 6.71
C LEU A 36 10.09 1.12 6.03
N LEU A 37 10.20 2.41 6.37
CA LEU A 37 9.42 3.46 5.72
C LEU A 37 9.73 3.58 4.23
N GLY A 38 10.99 3.38 3.83
CA GLY A 38 11.40 3.32 2.42
C GLY A 38 10.74 2.14 1.69
N ASP A 39 10.81 0.94 2.28
CA ASP A 39 10.20 -0.27 1.70
C ASP A 39 8.67 -0.12 1.58
N LEU A 40 8.02 0.47 2.60
CA LEU A 40 6.57 0.76 2.57
C LEU A 40 6.22 1.78 1.48
N LEU A 41 7.06 2.80 1.26
CA LEU A 41 6.85 3.81 0.23
C LEU A 41 6.88 3.21 -1.18
N ASP A 42 7.85 2.31 -1.43
CA ASP A 42 7.99 1.59 -2.70
C ASP A 42 6.88 0.56 -2.92
N ALA A 43 6.50 -0.18 -1.88
CA ALA A 43 5.37 -1.11 -1.91
C ALA A 43 4.06 -0.36 -2.22
N GLN A 44 3.84 0.80 -1.60
CA GLN A 44 2.65 1.61 -1.82
C GLN A 44 2.53 2.09 -3.28
N ARG A 45 3.64 2.50 -3.91
CA ARG A 45 3.66 2.87 -5.34
C ARG A 45 3.27 1.69 -6.23
N SER A 46 3.75 0.50 -5.89
CA SER A 46 3.42 -0.73 -6.64
C SER A 46 1.94 -1.10 -6.49
N ILE A 47 1.35 -0.91 -5.30
CA ILE A 47 -0.09 -1.11 -5.04
C ILE A 47 -0.93 -0.11 -5.84
N GLU A 48 -0.54 1.17 -5.85
CA GLU A 48 -1.20 2.21 -6.65
C GLU A 48 -1.26 1.82 -8.14
N GLN A 49 -0.13 1.39 -8.71
CA GLN A 49 -0.08 0.94 -10.11
C GLN A 49 -1.01 -0.27 -10.34
N ALA A 50 -1.01 -1.24 -9.43
CA ALA A 50 -1.87 -2.43 -9.56
C ALA A 50 -3.36 -2.07 -9.55
N LEU A 51 -3.78 -1.10 -8.73
CA LEU A 51 -5.17 -0.61 -8.70
C LEU A 51 -5.55 0.06 -10.02
N ARG A 52 -4.66 0.92 -10.56
CA ARG A 52 -4.88 1.60 -11.85
C ARG A 52 -4.99 0.62 -13.02
N GLU A 53 -4.09 -0.37 -13.08
CA GLU A 53 -4.14 -1.44 -14.09
C GLU A 53 -5.40 -2.30 -13.98
N LEU A 54 -5.87 -2.56 -12.76
CA LEU A 54 -7.10 -3.32 -12.55
C LEU A 54 -8.34 -2.52 -12.99
N ALA A 55 -8.38 -1.21 -12.74
CA ALA A 55 -9.43 -0.33 -13.25
C ALA A 55 -9.47 -0.33 -14.78
N GLU A 56 -8.30 -0.18 -15.41
CA GLU A 56 -8.13 -0.25 -16.86
C GLU A 56 -8.59 -1.60 -17.44
N TRP A 57 -8.26 -2.70 -16.76
CA TRP A 57 -8.74 -4.01 -17.17
C TRP A 57 -10.27 -4.09 -17.14
N HIS A 58 -10.92 -3.58 -16.08
CA HIS A 58 -12.38 -3.53 -15.99
C HIS A 58 -13.01 -2.67 -17.09
N ARG A 59 -12.44 -1.49 -17.40
CA ARG A 59 -12.91 -0.63 -18.50
C ARG A 59 -12.90 -1.31 -19.87
N ARG A 60 -11.98 -2.24 -20.08
CA ARG A 60 -11.85 -3.00 -21.35
C ARG A 60 -12.81 -4.18 -21.45
N THR A 61 -13.57 -4.48 -20.40
CA THR A 61 -14.60 -5.53 -20.45
C THR A 61 -15.75 -5.14 -21.39
N ILE A 62 -16.37 -6.12 -22.03
CA ILE A 62 -17.37 -5.90 -23.09
C ILE A 62 -18.61 -6.73 -22.73
N PRO A 63 -19.82 -6.13 -22.66
CA PRO A 63 -21.06 -6.87 -22.47
C PRO A 63 -21.24 -7.95 -23.54
N GLY A 64 -21.73 -9.13 -23.17
CA GLY A 64 -21.91 -10.27 -24.07
C GLY A 64 -20.63 -11.06 -24.38
N VAL A 65 -19.45 -10.51 -24.09
CA VAL A 65 -18.15 -11.17 -24.27
C VAL A 65 -17.53 -11.56 -22.93
N HIS A 66 -17.42 -10.59 -22.02
CA HIS A 66 -16.76 -10.74 -20.74
C HIS A 66 -17.74 -10.87 -19.56
N PHE A 67 -18.98 -10.39 -19.73
CA PHE A 67 -20.07 -10.52 -18.76
C PHE A 67 -21.43 -10.56 -19.47
N ALA A 68 -22.50 -10.95 -18.77
CA ALA A 68 -23.82 -11.11 -19.37
C ALA A 68 -24.40 -9.79 -19.92
N GLU A 69 -24.79 -9.77 -21.20
CA GLU A 69 -25.25 -8.57 -21.92
C GLU A 69 -26.61 -8.04 -21.42
N HIS A 70 -27.52 -8.94 -21.02
CA HIS A 70 -28.89 -8.61 -20.62
C HIS A 70 -29.07 -8.59 -19.09
N HIS A 71 -27.99 -8.28 -18.37
CA HIS A 71 -27.99 -8.21 -16.92
C HIS A 71 -27.56 -6.81 -16.51
N ASP A 72 -28.53 -5.89 -16.39
CA ASP A 72 -28.29 -4.47 -16.10
C ASP A 72 -27.43 -4.27 -14.84
N GLU A 73 -27.59 -5.16 -13.84
CA GLU A 73 -26.77 -5.13 -12.62
C GLU A 73 -25.29 -5.45 -12.89
N SER A 74 -24.96 -6.23 -13.92
CA SER A 74 -23.57 -6.52 -14.28
C SER A 74 -22.89 -5.32 -14.91
N ALA A 75 -23.59 -4.59 -15.79
CA ALA A 75 -23.07 -3.35 -16.35
C ALA A 75 -22.88 -2.28 -15.27
N ALA A 76 -23.88 -2.11 -14.39
CA ALA A 76 -23.78 -1.22 -13.23
C ALA A 76 -22.62 -1.63 -12.30
N GLY A 77 -22.47 -2.92 -12.03
CA GLY A 77 -21.37 -3.46 -11.22
C GLY A 77 -19.99 -3.16 -11.79
N VAL A 78 -19.78 -3.31 -13.10
CA VAL A 78 -18.51 -2.95 -13.75
C VAL A 78 -18.22 -1.46 -13.60
N THR A 79 -19.21 -0.59 -13.85
CA THR A 79 -19.07 0.86 -13.65
C THR A 79 -18.69 1.19 -12.22
N THR A 80 -19.39 0.62 -11.23
CA THR A 80 -19.08 0.81 -9.81
C THR A 80 -17.65 0.36 -9.49
N VAL A 81 -17.19 -0.80 -9.98
CA VAL A 81 -15.83 -1.27 -9.72
C VAL A 81 -14.78 -0.31 -10.30
N VAL A 82 -14.97 0.19 -11.52
CA VAL A 82 -14.06 1.17 -12.12
C VAL A 82 -14.01 2.45 -11.27
N GLU A 83 -15.16 3.02 -10.91
CA GLU A 83 -15.24 4.23 -10.10
C GLU A 83 -14.55 4.07 -8.73
N GLN A 84 -14.77 2.93 -8.07
CA GLN A 84 -14.16 2.67 -6.77
C GLN A 84 -12.64 2.41 -6.88
N LEU A 85 -12.18 1.77 -7.95
CA LEU A 85 -10.74 1.58 -8.17
C LEU A 85 -10.03 2.90 -8.53
N ASP A 86 -10.69 3.80 -9.25
CA ASP A 86 -10.17 5.15 -9.48
C ASP A 86 -10.03 5.94 -8.19
N LEU A 87 -11.05 5.90 -7.34
CA LEU A 87 -11.00 6.51 -6.02
C LEU A 87 -9.87 5.90 -5.17
N ALA A 88 -9.74 4.58 -5.18
CA ALA A 88 -8.67 3.89 -4.47
C ALA A 88 -7.28 4.29 -4.99
N GLY A 89 -7.12 4.46 -6.31
CA GLY A 89 -5.88 4.96 -6.91
C GLY A 89 -5.51 6.38 -6.45
N GLN A 90 -6.50 7.29 -6.38
CA GLN A 90 -6.30 8.65 -5.87
C GLN A 90 -5.92 8.65 -4.37
N GLN A 91 -6.60 7.83 -3.57
CA GLN A 91 -6.28 7.68 -2.15
C GLN A 91 -4.88 7.07 -1.95
N ALA A 92 -4.49 6.13 -2.81
CA ALA A 92 -3.18 5.51 -2.76
C ALA A 92 -2.05 6.51 -3.05
N GLU A 93 -2.26 7.43 -3.99
CA GLU A 93 -1.35 8.54 -4.29
C GLU A 93 -1.21 9.48 -3.09
N GLY A 94 -2.32 9.89 -2.48
CA GLY A 94 -2.30 10.71 -1.26
C GLY A 94 -1.60 10.03 -0.06
N LEU A 95 -1.74 8.70 0.06
CA LEU A 95 -0.99 7.91 1.03
C LEU A 95 0.51 7.88 0.71
N HIS A 96 0.89 7.72 -0.56
CA HIS A 96 2.29 7.76 -1.00
C HIS A 96 2.95 9.10 -0.64
N GLU A 97 2.28 10.23 -0.88
CA GLU A 97 2.79 11.53 -0.48
C GLU A 97 2.98 11.66 1.04
N THR A 98 2.01 11.13 1.80
CA THR A 98 2.07 11.16 3.27
C THR A 98 3.22 10.30 3.80
N LEU A 99 3.41 9.11 3.25
CA LEU A 99 4.55 8.24 3.54
C LEU A 99 5.87 8.88 3.13
N SER A 100 5.93 9.57 1.99
CA SER A 100 7.13 10.28 1.55
C SER A 100 7.53 11.39 2.53
N ARG A 101 6.55 12.12 3.09
CA ARG A 101 6.81 13.11 4.15
C ARG A 101 7.28 12.45 5.44
N ALA A 102 6.69 11.33 5.84
CA ALA A 102 7.11 10.57 7.02
C ALA A 102 8.53 10.02 6.86
N TYR A 103 8.87 9.46 5.70
CA TYR A 103 10.21 8.99 5.37
C TYR A 103 11.24 10.14 5.41
N GLY A 104 10.91 11.28 4.81
CA GLY A 104 11.74 12.49 4.88
C GLY A 104 11.94 12.99 6.32
N GLY A 105 10.88 13.01 7.13
CA GLY A 105 10.97 13.33 8.56
C GLY A 105 11.83 12.34 9.34
N SER A 106 11.71 11.04 9.07
CA SER A 106 12.53 10.00 9.70
C SER A 106 14.00 10.11 9.31
N SER A 107 14.32 10.58 8.10
CA SER A 107 15.70 10.70 7.61
C SER A 107 16.58 11.65 8.45
N VAL A 108 15.95 12.60 9.14
CA VAL A 108 16.66 13.60 9.96
C VAL A 108 16.69 13.25 11.45
N VAL A 109 15.99 12.18 11.86
CA VAL A 109 16.00 11.72 13.24
C VAL A 109 17.32 11.00 13.53
N ARG A 110 17.99 11.44 14.60
CA ARG A 110 19.18 10.76 15.13
C ARG A 110 18.72 9.76 16.19
N TRP A 111 18.45 8.55 15.75
CA TRP A 111 18.11 7.45 16.64
C TRP A 111 19.33 7.01 17.44
N PHE A 112 19.11 6.68 18.71
CA PHE A 112 20.03 5.82 19.46
C PHE A 112 19.53 4.38 19.30
N ASP A 113 20.42 3.47 18.95
CA ASP A 113 20.07 2.05 18.77
C ASP A 113 19.87 1.32 20.11
N GLU A 114 20.41 1.89 21.21
CA GLU A 114 20.16 1.47 22.59
C GLU A 114 19.50 2.61 23.37
N GLU A 115 18.53 2.28 24.22
CA GLU A 115 17.89 3.26 25.11
C GLU A 115 18.96 3.91 26.00
N GLN A 116 19.15 5.21 25.86
CA GLN A 116 20.04 5.95 26.77
C GLN A 116 19.31 6.26 28.06
N GLU A 117 19.90 5.87 29.20
CA GLU A 117 19.47 6.35 30.50
C GLU A 117 19.65 7.87 30.54
N SER A 118 18.55 8.61 30.74
CA SER A 118 18.56 10.07 30.72
C SER A 118 19.42 10.59 31.87
N ALA A 119 20.58 11.16 31.54
CA ALA A 119 21.29 12.04 32.46
C ALA A 119 20.52 13.37 32.51
N ASP A 120 19.59 13.48 33.46
CA ASP A 120 18.68 14.61 33.74
C ASP A 120 17.46 14.74 32.79
N PRO A 121 16.24 15.04 33.29
CA PRO A 121 15.07 15.27 32.45
C PRO A 121 15.14 16.67 31.79
N PRO A 122 14.83 16.79 30.48
CA PRO A 122 14.81 18.09 29.83
C PRO A 122 13.65 18.95 30.35
N THR A 123 13.97 20.15 30.84
CA THR A 123 13.00 21.23 31.00
C THR A 123 12.65 21.74 29.60
N LEU A 124 11.53 21.25 29.05
CA LEU A 124 10.93 21.83 27.85
C LEU A 124 10.43 23.25 28.16
N PRO A 125 10.59 24.23 27.25
CA PRO A 125 10.10 25.59 27.42
C PRO A 125 8.57 25.69 27.36
#